data_AF-A0A7W0MM13-F1
#
_entry.id   AF-A0A7W0MM13-F1
#
_cell.length_a   1.000
_cell.length_b   1.000
_cell.length_c   1.000
_cell.angle_alpha   90.00
_cell.angle_beta   90.00
_cell.angle_gamma   90.00
#
_symmetry.space_group_name_H-M   'P 1'
#
loop_
_entity.id
_entity.type
_entity.pdbx_description
1 polymer ?
#
loop_
_entity_poly.entity_id
_entity_poly.type
_entity_poly.pdbx_seq_one_letter_code
_entity_poly.pdbx_strand_id
1 'polypeptide(L)'
;AQGKIAEQQHRGKSISVFSLNQQVALFNLRFTELAVVALDTNTIAFGKLERVRAAIDAGMNSGARASSETVALAMRDPNALVGIGGIIPANLTRNLDFLNPEISRSIAAIRQFYGTVGVSETRFNLNTVFRTETPGAARTLGDTVEGLKQFAPALISMQMTGERARLSRTAVENTKIGVQGNEVQVSLDLAQEDFSALLRVF
;
A
#
# COMPACT_ATOMS: atom_id res chain seq x y z
N ALA A 1 -3.09 9.86 -26.21
CA ALA A 1 -2.02 10.00 -25.21
C ALA A 1 -1.12 11.17 -25.60
N GLN A 2 -1.16 12.29 -24.88
CA GLN A 2 -0.13 13.35 -24.93
C GLN A 2 -0.10 14.04 -23.56
N GLY A 3 0.46 13.36 -22.57
CA GLY A 3 0.95 14.06 -21.37
C GLY A 3 2.22 14.80 -21.77
N LYS A 4 2.30 16.10 -21.55
CA LYS A 4 3.54 16.84 -21.73
C LYS A 4 4.51 16.37 -20.65
N ILE A 5 5.61 15.74 -21.07
CA ILE A 5 6.72 15.40 -20.19
C ILE A 5 7.71 16.56 -20.28
N ALA A 6 7.94 17.23 -19.16
CA ALA A 6 8.98 18.23 -19.04
C ALA A 6 10.12 17.66 -18.19
N GLU A 7 11.35 17.82 -18.66
CA GLU A 7 12.54 17.42 -17.92
C GLU A 7 13.08 18.63 -17.14
N GLN A 8 13.33 18.47 -15.84
CA GLN A 8 13.94 19.49 -15.01
C GLN A 8 15.20 18.97 -14.34
N GLN A 9 16.25 19.79 -14.31
CA GLN A 9 17.49 19.44 -13.63
C GLN A 9 17.50 20.00 -12.21
N HIS A 10 17.93 19.20 -11.25
CA HIS A 10 18.18 19.65 -9.88
C HIS A 10 19.37 18.90 -9.30
N ARG A 11 20.42 19.63 -8.90
CA ARG A 11 21.68 19.07 -8.36
C ARG A 11 22.25 17.87 -9.15
N GLY A 12 22.25 17.97 -10.48
CA GLY A 12 22.79 16.93 -11.38
C GLY A 12 21.88 15.71 -11.56
N LYS A 13 20.66 15.72 -11.04
CA LYS A 13 19.62 14.72 -11.29
C LYS A 13 18.58 15.26 -12.27
N SER A 14 18.20 14.41 -13.22
CA SER A 14 17.08 14.65 -14.12
C SER A 14 15.75 14.22 -13.49
N ILE A 15 14.83 15.17 -13.36
CA ILE A 15 13.47 14.97 -12.85
C ILE A 15 12.50 14.98 -14.04
N SER A 16 11.79 13.87 -14.23
CA SER A 16 10.70 13.78 -15.20
C SER A 16 9.41 14.31 -14.58
N VAL A 17 8.85 15.39 -15.14
CA VAL A 17 7.60 15.99 -14.68
C VAL A 17 6.50 15.69 -15.70
N PHE A 18 5.52 14.93 -15.26
CA PHE A 18 4.36 14.53 -16.05
C PHE A 18 3.19 15.46 -15.71
N SER A 19 2.69 16.21 -16.69
CA SER A 19 1.39 16.90 -16.56
C SER A 19 0.28 15.87 -16.72
N LEU A 20 -0.48 15.63 -15.64
CA LEU A 20 -1.57 14.68 -15.61
C LEU A 20 -2.86 15.41 -16.03
N ASN A 21 -3.29 15.21 -17.28
CA ASN A 21 -4.55 15.77 -17.80
C ASN A 21 -5.80 15.13 -17.15
N GLN A 22 -5.64 14.01 -16.45
CA GLN A 22 -6.68 13.35 -15.68
C GLN A 22 -6.27 13.24 -14.23
N GLN A 23 -7.21 13.59 -13.36
CA GLN A 23 -7.08 13.61 -11.92
C GLN A 23 -6.88 12.18 -11.41
N VAL A 24 -5.64 11.81 -11.09
CA VAL A 24 -5.35 10.51 -10.47
C VAL A 24 -5.60 10.63 -8.97
N ALA A 25 -6.68 10.03 -8.48
CA ALA A 25 -6.98 9.96 -7.05
C ALA A 25 -6.31 8.71 -6.44
N LEU A 26 -5.09 8.86 -5.93
CA LEU A 26 -4.56 7.95 -4.91
C LEU A 26 -4.74 8.63 -3.54
N PHE A 27 -5.47 8.00 -2.63
CA PHE A 27 -5.62 8.46 -1.23
C PHE A 27 -6.04 9.93 -1.07
N ASN A 28 -7.02 10.39 -1.84
CA ASN A 28 -7.52 11.79 -1.82
C ASN A 28 -6.46 12.86 -2.17
N LEU A 29 -5.30 12.47 -2.68
CA LEU A 29 -4.24 13.38 -3.12
C LEU A 29 -4.48 13.76 -4.59
N ARG A 30 -4.77 15.03 -4.82
CA ARG A 30 -4.96 15.60 -6.17
C ARG A 30 -3.60 16.03 -6.72
N PHE A 31 -3.13 15.36 -7.77
CA PHE A 31 -1.92 15.75 -8.49
C PHE A 31 -2.29 16.19 -9.91
N THR A 32 -2.10 17.47 -10.22
CA THR A 32 -2.09 17.99 -11.59
C THR A 32 -0.76 17.73 -12.29
N GLU A 33 0.29 17.53 -11.48
CA GLU A 33 1.65 17.25 -11.92
C GLU A 33 2.26 16.18 -11.02
N LEU A 34 2.94 15.21 -11.64
CA LEU A 34 3.71 14.19 -10.97
C LEU A 34 5.17 14.31 -11.40
N ALA A 35 6.06 14.63 -10.48
CA ALA A 35 7.49 14.58 -10.68
C ALA A 35 8.02 13.21 -10.26
N VAL A 36 8.99 12.66 -11.00
CA VAL A 36 9.65 11.37 -10.74
C VAL A 36 11.15 11.51 -10.97
N VAL A 37 11.98 10.96 -10.08
CA VAL A 37 13.44 10.93 -10.21
C VAL A 37 14.01 9.65 -9.62
N ALA A 38 15.05 9.12 -10.23
CA ALA A 38 15.89 8.10 -9.62
C ALA A 38 16.89 8.76 -8.66
N LEU A 39 16.70 8.56 -7.35
CA LEU A 39 17.63 9.04 -6.32
C LEU A 39 18.94 8.26 -6.37
N ASP A 40 18.88 6.94 -6.57
CA ASP A 40 20.03 6.07 -6.82
C ASP A 40 19.61 4.84 -7.66
N THR A 41 20.43 3.77 -7.66
CA THR A 41 20.17 2.55 -8.45
C THR A 41 18.92 1.80 -7.95
N ASN A 42 18.56 1.96 -6.68
CA ASN A 42 17.52 1.17 -6.01
C ASN A 42 16.38 2.03 -5.44
N THR A 43 16.44 3.36 -5.59
CA THR A 43 15.51 4.28 -4.94
C THR A 43 14.94 5.28 -5.95
N ILE A 44 13.61 5.32 -6.04
CA ILE A 44 12.86 6.29 -6.84
C ILE A 44 12.10 7.22 -5.88
N ALA A 45 12.18 8.53 -6.12
CA ALA A 45 11.31 9.51 -5.50
C ALA A 45 10.28 10.00 -6.51
N PHE A 46 9.02 10.11 -6.08
CA PHE A 46 7.96 10.67 -6.89
C PHE A 46 6.98 11.50 -6.04
N GLY A 47 6.27 12.43 -6.68
CA GLY A 47 5.28 13.28 -6.03
C GLY A 47 5.29 14.70 -6.57
N LYS A 48 5.00 15.70 -5.71
CA LYS A 48 5.12 17.12 -6.10
C LYS A 48 6.59 17.48 -6.34
N LEU A 49 6.86 18.28 -7.38
CA LEU A 49 8.20 18.68 -7.77
C LEU A 49 9.07 19.22 -6.62
N GLU A 50 8.51 20.09 -5.77
CA GLU A 50 9.22 20.66 -4.62
C GLU A 50 9.65 19.57 -3.61
N ARG A 51 8.81 18.55 -3.40
CA ARG A 51 9.12 17.42 -2.51
C ARG A 51 10.16 16.51 -3.12
N VAL A 52 10.13 16.32 -4.43
CA VAL A 52 11.16 15.57 -5.17
C VAL A 52 12.52 16.27 -5.10
N ARG A 53 12.56 17.59 -5.26
CA ARG A 53 13.80 18.38 -5.07
C ARG A 53 14.33 18.26 -3.63
N ALA A 54 13.45 18.37 -2.64
CA ALA A 54 13.84 18.17 -1.23
C ALA A 54 14.38 16.74 -0.98
N ALA A 55 13.81 15.73 -1.63
CA ALA A 55 14.29 14.34 -1.54
C ALA A 55 15.68 14.16 -2.18
N ILE A 56 15.96 14.81 -3.32
CA ILE A 56 17.30 14.86 -3.92
C ILE A 56 18.27 15.54 -2.95
N ASP A 57 17.88 16.67 -2.37
CA ASP A 57 18.73 17.44 -1.46
C ASP A 57 19.09 16.65 -0.19
N ALA A 58 18.11 15.97 0.40
CA ALA A 58 18.33 15.06 1.51
C ALA A 58 19.21 13.88 1.09
N GLY A 59 18.90 13.28 -0.06
CA GLY A 59 19.56 12.10 -0.58
C GLY A 59 21.06 12.25 -0.87
N MET A 60 21.49 13.46 -1.21
CA MET A 60 22.91 13.78 -1.42
C MET A 60 23.73 13.84 -0.13
N ASN A 61 23.11 14.19 1.00
CA ASN A 61 23.80 14.38 2.27
C ASN A 61 23.85 13.10 3.11
N SER A 62 22.93 12.16 2.89
CA SER A 62 22.78 10.96 3.71
C SER A 62 22.74 9.65 2.92
N GLY A 63 22.95 9.70 1.60
CA GLY A 63 22.91 8.53 0.71
C GLY A 63 21.51 7.93 0.71
N ALA A 64 20.60 8.61 0.01
CA ALA A 64 19.14 8.41 -0.15
C ALA A 64 18.58 6.98 -0.11
N ARG A 65 18.83 6.23 0.95
CA ARG A 65 18.41 4.84 1.10
C ARG A 65 17.14 4.79 1.92
N ALA A 66 16.26 3.85 1.58
CA ALA A 66 15.25 3.40 2.52
C ALA A 66 15.93 3.13 3.87
N SER A 67 15.33 3.59 4.97
CA SER A 67 15.92 3.40 6.29
C SER A 67 16.15 1.90 6.54
N SER A 68 17.18 1.53 7.29
CA SER A 68 17.44 0.12 7.64
C SER A 68 16.24 -0.52 8.32
N GLU A 69 15.46 0.28 9.07
CA GLU A 69 14.19 -0.13 9.66
C GLU A 69 13.15 -0.49 8.57
N THR A 70 12.97 0.34 7.55
CA THR A 70 12.04 0.06 6.44
C THR A 70 12.46 -1.18 5.64
N VAL A 71 13.76 -1.35 5.41
CA VAL A 71 14.30 -2.55 4.73
C VAL A 71 14.06 -3.79 5.60
N ALA A 72 14.31 -3.70 6.91
CA ALA A 72 14.07 -4.80 7.84
C ALA A 72 12.58 -5.21 7.89
N LEU A 73 11.65 -4.26 7.74
CA LEU A 73 10.22 -4.56 7.61
C LEU A 73 9.92 -5.39 6.36
N ALA A 74 10.48 -5.03 5.21
CA ALA A 74 10.30 -5.79 3.96
C ALA A 74 10.97 -7.17 4.01
N MET A 75 12.08 -7.31 4.73
CA MET A 75 12.83 -8.57 4.87
C MET A 75 12.37 -9.45 6.05
N ARG A 76 11.25 -9.11 6.71
CA ARG A 76 10.79 -9.79 7.92
C ARG A 76 10.48 -11.28 7.70
N ASP A 77 10.09 -11.67 6.49
CA ASP A 77 9.97 -13.07 6.08
C ASP A 77 11.04 -13.40 5.02
N PRO A 78 12.08 -14.18 5.36
CA PRO A 78 13.14 -14.53 4.42
C PRO A 78 12.69 -15.52 3.34
N ASN A 79 11.51 -16.14 3.48
CA ASN A 79 10.97 -17.09 2.50
C ASN A 79 9.93 -16.44 1.56
N ALA A 80 9.64 -15.15 1.74
CA ALA A 80 8.71 -14.44 0.89
C ALA A 80 9.29 -14.26 -0.52
N LEU A 81 8.44 -14.46 -1.54
CA LEU A 81 8.78 -14.13 -2.93
C LEU A 81 8.88 -12.61 -3.12
N VAL A 82 7.97 -11.86 -2.49
CA VAL A 82 7.98 -10.39 -2.46
C VAL A 82 7.75 -9.93 -1.03
N GLY A 83 8.63 -9.06 -0.54
CA GLY A 83 8.50 -8.38 0.74
C GLY A 83 8.23 -6.89 0.56
N ILE A 84 7.29 -6.35 1.34
CA ILE A 84 6.89 -4.95 1.32
C ILE A 84 7.00 -4.42 2.74
N GLY A 85 7.55 -3.22 2.91
CA GLY A 85 7.68 -2.56 4.21
C GLY A 85 7.56 -1.06 4.07
N GLY A 86 6.91 -0.41 5.03
CA GLY A 86 6.70 1.02 5.00
C GLY A 86 6.49 1.61 6.38
N ILE A 87 6.96 2.85 6.54
CA ILE A 87 6.73 3.68 7.72
C ILE A 87 5.76 4.79 7.29
N ILE A 88 4.74 5.03 8.11
CA ILE A 88 3.70 6.05 7.89
C ILE A 88 3.89 7.15 8.94
N PRO A 89 4.50 8.28 8.55
CA PRO A 89 4.58 9.46 9.41
C PRO A 89 3.19 9.98 9.79
N ALA A 90 3.02 10.39 11.05
CA ALA A 90 1.74 10.90 11.57
C ALA A 90 1.19 12.11 10.79
N ASN A 91 2.06 12.88 10.14
CA ASN A 91 1.63 14.00 9.30
C ASN A 91 0.98 13.58 7.97
N LEU A 92 1.22 12.37 7.48
CA LEU A 92 0.55 11.87 6.27
C LEU A 92 -0.90 11.49 6.53
N THR A 93 -1.23 11.15 7.78
CA THR A 93 -2.57 10.65 8.13
C THR A 93 -3.50 11.70 8.73
N ARG A 94 -2.98 12.90 9.06
CA ARG A 94 -3.73 13.97 9.75
C ARG A 94 -5.02 14.43 9.04
N ASN A 95 -5.03 14.39 7.71
CA ASN A 95 -6.16 14.84 6.89
C ASN A 95 -6.75 13.69 6.05
N LEU A 96 -6.62 12.45 6.51
CA LEU A 96 -7.28 11.33 5.85
C LEU A 96 -8.79 11.48 6.02
N ASP A 97 -9.48 11.57 4.89
CA ASP A 97 -10.93 11.51 4.80
C ASP A 97 -11.26 10.32 3.91
N PHE A 98 -11.63 9.20 4.55
CA PHE A 98 -11.83 7.92 3.92
C PHE A 98 -13.11 7.26 4.44
N LEU A 99 -14.10 7.10 3.55
CA LEU A 99 -15.43 6.48 3.78
C LEU A 99 -16.26 7.12 4.90
N ASN A 100 -15.75 7.11 6.13
CA ASN A 100 -16.33 7.74 7.31
C ASN A 100 -15.23 8.12 8.34
N PRO A 101 -15.55 8.95 9.35
CA PRO A 101 -14.57 9.39 10.35
C PRO A 101 -13.95 8.28 11.21
N GLU A 102 -14.67 7.18 11.44
CA GLU A 102 -14.18 6.07 12.26
C GLU A 102 -13.11 5.26 11.54
N ILE A 103 -13.38 4.87 10.29
CA ILE A 103 -12.41 4.20 9.42
C ILE A 103 -11.18 5.09 9.20
N SER A 104 -11.41 6.39 8.96
CA SER A 104 -10.33 7.36 8.81
C SER A 104 -9.43 7.41 10.05
N ARG A 105 -10.03 7.40 11.26
CA ARG A 105 -9.29 7.38 12.52
C ARG A 105 -8.50 6.08 12.71
N SER A 106 -9.11 4.93 12.38
CA SER A 106 -8.44 3.62 12.46
C SER A 106 -7.22 3.55 11.53
N ILE A 107 -7.35 3.97 10.27
CA ILE A 107 -6.25 4.03 9.31
C ILE A 107 -5.19 5.03 9.77
N ALA A 108 -5.61 6.18 10.30
CA ALA A 108 -4.69 7.22 10.74
C ALA A 108 -3.82 6.82 11.93
N ALA A 109 -4.18 5.76 12.66
CA ALA A 109 -3.39 5.21 13.75
C ALA A 109 -2.24 4.29 13.29
N ILE A 110 -2.21 3.90 12.01
CA ILE A 110 -1.14 3.06 11.45
C ILE A 110 0.15 3.88 11.37
N ARG A 111 1.25 3.28 11.84
CA ARG A 111 2.60 3.87 11.82
C ARG A 111 3.58 3.06 11.02
N GLN A 112 3.35 1.76 10.92
CA GLN A 112 4.14 0.91 10.05
C GLN A 112 3.21 -0.09 9.38
N PHE A 113 3.59 -0.51 8.19
CA PHE A 113 3.01 -1.70 7.59
C PHE A 113 4.13 -2.54 6.99
N TYR A 114 3.90 -3.83 6.95
CA TYR A 114 4.73 -4.74 6.18
C TYR A 114 3.85 -5.85 5.63
N GLY A 115 4.28 -6.46 4.54
CA GLY A 115 3.53 -7.53 3.92
C GLY A 115 4.41 -8.40 3.07
N THR A 116 3.95 -9.60 2.83
CA THR A 116 4.69 -10.63 2.13
C THR A 116 3.75 -11.33 1.16
N VAL A 117 4.27 -11.63 -0.02
CA VAL A 117 3.62 -12.51 -0.99
C VAL A 117 4.49 -13.74 -1.14
N GLY A 118 3.87 -14.91 -1.06
CA GLY A 118 4.48 -16.18 -1.41
C GLY A 118 3.58 -16.96 -2.36
N VAL A 119 4.23 -17.79 -3.17
CA VAL A 119 3.58 -18.74 -4.06
C VAL A 119 4.34 -20.05 -3.92
N SER A 120 3.63 -21.13 -3.64
CA SER A 120 4.13 -22.49 -3.70
C SER A 120 3.47 -23.25 -4.84
N GLU A 121 3.84 -24.53 -5.01
CA GLU A 121 3.23 -25.42 -6.01
C GLU A 121 1.71 -25.58 -5.86
N THR A 122 1.16 -25.32 -4.67
CA THR A 122 -0.26 -25.56 -4.40
C THR A 122 -1.00 -24.37 -3.81
N ARG A 123 -0.28 -23.35 -3.32
CA ARG A 123 -0.90 -22.25 -2.57
C ARG A 123 -0.32 -20.89 -2.93
N PHE A 124 -1.18 -19.89 -2.89
CA PHE A 124 -0.83 -18.49 -2.82
C PHE A 124 -1.04 -18.00 -1.39
N ASN A 125 -0.08 -17.26 -0.84
CA ASN A 125 -0.22 -16.61 0.47
C ASN A 125 0.11 -15.12 0.37
N LEU A 126 -0.79 -14.29 0.86
CA LEU A 126 -0.57 -12.88 1.11
C LEU A 126 -0.71 -12.61 2.60
N ASN A 127 0.31 -12.05 3.21
CA ASN A 127 0.25 -11.56 4.59
C ASN A 127 0.49 -10.06 4.58
N THR A 128 -0.31 -9.30 5.32
CA THR A 128 -0.11 -7.89 5.56
C THR A 128 -0.34 -7.60 7.02
N VAL A 129 0.57 -6.84 7.63
CA VAL A 129 0.48 -6.44 9.01
C VAL A 129 0.55 -4.93 9.11
N PHE A 130 -0.37 -4.36 9.87
CA PHE A 130 -0.44 -2.95 10.20
C PHE A 130 -0.10 -2.77 11.68
N ARG A 131 0.93 -1.98 11.97
CA ARG A 131 1.32 -1.66 13.34
C ARG A 131 0.83 -0.27 13.71
N THR A 132 0.18 -0.16 14.85
CA THR A 132 -0.33 1.11 15.41
C THR A 132 0.52 1.57 16.59
N GLU A 133 0.26 2.78 17.08
CA GLU A 133 0.94 3.34 18.25
C GLU A 133 0.63 2.57 19.55
N THR A 134 -0.61 2.05 19.69
CA THR A 134 -1.08 1.45 20.94
C THR A 134 -1.89 0.17 20.70
N PRO A 135 -1.94 -0.76 21.68
CA PRO A 135 -2.77 -1.95 21.54
C PRO A 135 -4.26 -1.65 21.38
N GLY A 136 -4.74 -0.56 22.01
CA GLY A 136 -6.11 -0.10 21.85
C GLY A 136 -6.42 0.29 20.41
N ALA A 137 -5.53 1.06 19.77
CA ALA A 137 -5.68 1.43 18.37
C ALA A 137 -5.62 0.21 17.43
N ALA A 138 -4.76 -0.78 17.72
CA ALA A 138 -4.72 -2.03 16.95
C ALA A 138 -6.04 -2.81 17.05
N ARG A 139 -6.64 -2.91 18.25
CA ARG A 139 -7.97 -3.54 18.40
C ARG A 139 -9.04 -2.83 17.58
N THR A 140 -9.15 -1.50 17.70
CA THR A 140 -10.13 -0.73 16.93
C THR A 140 -9.93 -0.88 15.42
N LEU A 141 -8.69 -0.89 14.94
CA LEU A 141 -8.39 -1.16 13.53
C LEU A 141 -8.79 -2.59 13.15
N GLY A 142 -8.49 -3.59 13.98
CA GLY A 142 -8.90 -4.98 13.76
C GLY A 142 -10.42 -5.14 13.65
N ASP A 143 -11.17 -4.54 14.58
CA ASP A 143 -12.64 -4.53 14.56
C ASP A 143 -13.18 -3.85 13.28
N THR A 144 -12.53 -2.76 12.85
CA THR A 144 -12.88 -2.07 11.60
C THR A 144 -12.67 -2.98 10.38
N VAL A 145 -11.53 -3.67 10.31
CA VAL A 145 -11.21 -4.58 9.18
C VAL A 145 -12.14 -5.80 9.19
N GLU A 146 -12.46 -6.35 10.36
CA GLU A 146 -13.40 -7.47 10.49
C GLU A 146 -14.81 -7.05 10.06
N GLY A 147 -15.27 -5.86 10.47
CA GLY A 147 -16.53 -5.29 9.99
C GLY A 147 -16.55 -5.17 8.47
N LEU A 148 -15.51 -4.59 7.87
CA LEU A 148 -15.39 -4.49 6.41
C LEU A 148 -15.43 -5.85 5.72
N LYS A 149 -14.76 -6.87 6.28
CA LYS A 149 -14.79 -8.25 5.77
C LYS A 149 -16.21 -8.83 5.80
N GLN A 150 -16.98 -8.57 6.86
CA GLN A 150 -18.37 -9.02 6.97
C GLN A 150 -19.30 -8.36 5.94
N PHE A 151 -19.06 -7.08 5.61
CA PHE A 151 -19.85 -6.36 4.60
C PHE A 151 -19.38 -6.61 3.15
N ALA A 152 -18.15 -7.10 2.96
CA ALA A 152 -17.56 -7.26 1.63
C ALA A 152 -18.37 -8.16 0.68
N PRO A 153 -18.98 -9.30 1.08
CA PRO A 153 -19.80 -10.11 0.18
C PRO A 153 -20.99 -9.36 -0.42
N ALA A 154 -21.62 -8.45 0.34
CA ALA A 154 -22.70 -7.61 -0.15
C ALA A 154 -22.18 -6.62 -1.20
N LEU A 155 -21.08 -5.92 -0.91
CA LEU A 155 -20.45 -4.99 -1.86
C LEU A 155 -20.00 -5.68 -3.15
N ILE A 156 -19.40 -6.88 -3.04
CA ILE A 156 -19.00 -7.69 -4.19
C ILE A 156 -20.21 -8.05 -5.03
N SER A 157 -21.32 -8.47 -4.41
CA SER A 157 -22.54 -8.85 -5.14
C SER A 157 -23.22 -7.67 -5.84
N MET A 158 -23.02 -6.45 -5.34
CA MET A 158 -23.53 -5.22 -5.97
C MET A 158 -22.66 -4.74 -7.15
N GLN A 159 -21.34 -4.97 -7.10
CA GLN A 159 -20.40 -4.44 -8.09
C GLN A 159 -19.94 -5.47 -9.13
N MET A 160 -20.10 -6.76 -8.84
CA MET A 160 -19.59 -7.85 -9.66
C MET A 160 -20.63 -8.96 -9.79
N THR A 161 -20.58 -9.68 -10.91
CA THR A 161 -21.43 -10.84 -11.17
C THR A 161 -20.60 -12.02 -11.66
N GLY A 162 -21.23 -13.21 -11.70
CA GLY A 162 -20.63 -14.42 -12.25
C GLY A 162 -19.38 -14.91 -11.50
N GLU A 163 -18.41 -15.44 -12.26
CA GLU A 163 -17.20 -16.07 -11.74
C GLU A 163 -16.32 -15.10 -10.93
N ARG A 164 -16.19 -13.85 -11.38
CA ARG A 164 -15.44 -12.81 -10.67
C ARG A 164 -16.01 -12.54 -9.27
N ALA A 165 -17.33 -12.51 -9.13
CA ALA A 165 -18.00 -12.34 -7.84
C ALA A 165 -17.85 -13.57 -6.92
N ARG A 166 -17.85 -14.78 -7.50
CA ARG A 166 -17.59 -16.01 -6.75
C ARG A 166 -16.17 -16.02 -6.19
N LEU A 167 -15.17 -15.84 -7.05
CA LEU A 167 -13.76 -15.87 -6.69
C LEU A 167 -13.39 -14.77 -5.68
N SER A 168 -13.95 -13.56 -5.84
CA SER A 168 -13.73 -12.46 -4.89
C SER A 168 -14.31 -12.77 -3.51
N ARG A 169 -15.48 -13.44 -3.44
CA ARG A 169 -16.05 -13.90 -2.16
C ARG A 169 -15.19 -14.99 -1.52
N THR A 170 -14.73 -15.97 -2.30
CA THR A 170 -13.78 -16.99 -1.81
C THR A 170 -12.52 -16.35 -1.23
N ALA A 171 -11.97 -15.30 -1.85
CA ALA A 171 -10.84 -14.56 -1.30
C ALA A 171 -11.16 -13.86 0.03
N VAL A 172 -12.31 -13.19 0.13
CA VAL A 172 -12.75 -12.57 1.39
C VAL A 172 -12.96 -13.61 2.49
N GLU A 173 -13.60 -14.74 2.18
CA GLU A 173 -13.87 -15.82 3.12
C GLU A 173 -12.58 -16.45 3.67
N ASN A 174 -11.57 -16.63 2.82
CA ASN A 174 -10.26 -17.15 3.20
C ASN A 174 -9.34 -16.11 3.84
N THR A 175 -9.76 -14.85 3.93
CA THR A 175 -9.02 -13.82 4.65
C THR A 175 -9.17 -14.03 6.16
N LYS A 176 -8.06 -14.15 6.88
CA LYS A 176 -7.98 -14.21 8.34
C LYS A 176 -7.49 -12.89 8.88
N ILE A 177 -8.10 -12.42 9.96
CA ILE A 177 -7.72 -11.19 10.65
C ILE A 177 -7.33 -11.55 12.08
N GLY A 178 -6.18 -11.07 12.53
CA GLY A 178 -5.67 -11.28 13.88
C GLY A 178 -5.16 -9.98 14.48
N VAL A 179 -5.29 -9.83 15.79
CA VAL A 179 -4.77 -8.67 16.53
C VAL A 179 -3.85 -9.17 17.64
N GLN A 180 -2.61 -8.69 17.66
CA GLN A 180 -1.63 -9.04 18.69
C GLN A 180 -0.81 -7.82 19.09
N GLY A 181 -0.92 -7.41 20.37
CA GLY A 181 -0.26 -6.20 20.85
C GLY A 181 -0.66 -4.99 20.02
N ASN A 182 0.30 -4.37 19.33
CA ASN A 182 0.09 -3.20 18.47
C ASN A 182 -0.13 -3.57 16.99
N GLU A 183 -0.18 -4.85 16.64
CA GLU A 183 -0.25 -5.32 15.26
C GLU A 183 -1.64 -5.86 14.92
N VAL A 184 -2.12 -5.50 13.73
CA VAL A 184 -3.27 -6.12 13.06
C VAL A 184 -2.73 -6.87 11.85
N GLN A 185 -2.88 -8.18 11.84
CA GLN A 185 -2.49 -9.05 10.75
C GLN A 185 -3.71 -9.41 9.91
N VAL A 186 -3.58 -9.26 8.60
CA VAL A 186 -4.53 -9.70 7.58
C VAL A 186 -3.80 -10.71 6.71
N SER A 187 -4.33 -11.93 6.60
CA SER A 187 -3.70 -13.01 5.86
C SER A 187 -4.70 -13.68 4.93
N LEU A 188 -4.33 -13.85 3.67
CA LEU A 188 -5.11 -14.52 2.66
C LEU A 188 -4.32 -15.74 2.18
N ASP A 189 -4.93 -16.91 2.33
CA ASP A 189 -4.42 -18.17 1.78
C ASP A 189 -5.39 -18.67 0.72
N LEU A 190 -4.93 -18.90 -0.49
CA LEU A 190 -5.73 -19.43 -1.59
C LEU A 190 -5.08 -20.66 -2.21
N ALA A 191 -5.90 -21.56 -2.74
CA ALA A 191 -5.41 -22.60 -3.64
C ALA A 191 -4.85 -21.94 -4.91
N GLN A 192 -3.79 -22.53 -5.50
CA GLN A 192 -3.17 -21.97 -6.69
C GLN A 192 -4.14 -21.87 -7.88
N GLU A 193 -5.10 -22.81 -7.97
CA GLU A 193 -6.16 -22.79 -9.00
C GLU A 193 -7.06 -21.57 -8.88
N ASP A 194 -7.52 -21.23 -7.67
CA ASP A 194 -8.38 -20.07 -7.40
C ASP A 194 -7.62 -18.76 -7.64
N PHE A 195 -6.34 -18.69 -7.23
CA PHE A 195 -5.50 -17.54 -7.52
C PHE A 195 -5.28 -17.36 -9.03
N SER A 196 -5.00 -18.45 -9.74
CA SER A 196 -4.83 -18.41 -11.20
C SER A 196 -6.12 -18.01 -11.92
N ALA A 197 -7.27 -18.46 -11.42
CA ALA A 197 -8.57 -18.05 -11.94
C ALA A 197 -8.84 -16.56 -11.69
N LEU A 198 -8.52 -16.05 -10.49
CA LEU A 198 -8.61 -14.62 -10.17
C LEU A 198 -7.80 -13.75 -11.13
N LEU A 199 -6.56 -14.14 -11.42
CA LEU A 199 -5.69 -13.39 -12.36
C LEU A 199 -6.23 -13.32 -13.80
N ARG A 200 -7.14 -14.21 -14.20
CA ARG A 200 -7.70 -14.23 -15.55
C ARG A 200 -8.93 -13.34 -15.71
N VAL A 201 -9.61 -13.02 -14.60
CA VAL A 201 -10.88 -12.28 -14.59
C VAL A 201 -10.74 -10.82 -14.15
N PHE A 202 -9.51 -10.37 -13.87
CA PHE A 202 -9.12 -9.00 -13.57
C PHE A 202 -8.08 -8.53 -14.59
#